data_AF-A0A067FPH4-F1
#
_entry.id   AF-A0A067FPH4-F1
#
_cell.length_a   1.000
_cell.length_b   1.000
_cell.length_c   1.000
_cell.angle_alpha   90.00
_cell.angle_beta   90.00
_cell.angle_gamma   90.00
#
_symmetry.space_group_name_H-M   'P 1'
#
loop_
_entity.id
_entity.type
_entity.pdbx_description
1 polymer ?
#
loop_
_entity_poly.entity_id
_entity_poly.type
_entity_poly.pdbx_seq_one_letter_code
_entity_poly.pdbx_strand_id
1 'polypeptide(L)'
;LCGAKLSEGVFVGSFLSMSSTAVVVKFLVEQNSNNALHGQVTIGTLILQDCAVGLLFALLPVLGGNSGLLQGMVSMGKLLLVLSIYLTVTSILSWSFVPRFLKLMIQLSSQTNELYQLAAVAFCLLSAWCSDKLGLSLELGSFMAGVMISTTDFAKHTLDQVEPIRNLFAALFLSSIGMLIHVHFLWNHVDILLASVILVIIVKTAVGTIVTKLFGYSMRTSFLVGVSLAQIGEFAFVLLSRASNLHLVEGKMYLLLLGTTALSLVTTPLLFKLIPNVMNLGILLHWFPSEGTPRSEAHRGLRF
;
A
#
# COMPACT_ATOMS: atom_id res chain seq x y z
N LEU A 1 -7.24 -6.29 -23.66
CA LEU A 1 -6.19 -6.68 -24.64
C LEU A 1 -5.74 -8.15 -24.54
N CYS A 2 -5.88 -8.83 -23.38
CA CYS A 2 -5.51 -10.26 -23.23
C CYS A 2 -6.69 -11.24 -22.98
N GLY A 3 -7.94 -10.90 -23.34
CA GLY A 3 -9.09 -11.80 -23.12
C GLY A 3 -9.57 -11.95 -21.67
N ALA A 4 -8.96 -11.23 -20.72
CA ALA A 4 -9.38 -11.20 -19.32
C ALA A 4 -10.77 -10.56 -19.14
N LYS A 5 -11.53 -11.04 -18.15
CA LYS A 5 -12.82 -10.44 -17.78
C LYS A 5 -12.59 -9.00 -17.30
N LEU A 6 -13.58 -8.11 -17.48
CA LEU A 6 -13.45 -6.71 -17.06
C LEU A 6 -13.14 -6.57 -15.56
N SER A 7 -13.75 -7.40 -14.71
CA SER A 7 -13.46 -7.43 -13.27
C SER A 7 -12.03 -7.84 -12.94
N GLU A 8 -11.49 -8.81 -13.67
CA GLU A 8 -10.09 -9.25 -13.55
C GLU A 8 -9.13 -8.13 -13.98
N GLY A 9 -9.41 -7.45 -15.10
CA GLY A 9 -8.59 -6.31 -15.56
C GLY A 9 -8.58 -5.13 -14.57
N VAL A 10 -9.75 -4.79 -14.00
CA VAL A 10 -9.87 -3.74 -12.96
C VAL A 10 -9.11 -4.13 -11.71
N PHE A 11 -9.21 -5.40 -11.28
CA PHE A 11 -8.45 -5.90 -10.14
C PHE A 11 -6.95 -5.84 -10.38
N VAL A 12 -6.46 -6.38 -11.51
CA VAL A 12 -5.03 -6.40 -11.84
C VAL A 12 -4.46 -4.99 -11.93
N GLY A 13 -5.18 -4.06 -12.55
CA GLY A 13 -4.76 -2.65 -12.61
C GLY A 13 -4.67 -2.01 -11.22
N SER A 14 -5.69 -2.22 -10.39
CA SER A 14 -5.72 -1.70 -9.01
C SER A 14 -4.62 -2.31 -8.15
N PHE A 15 -4.41 -3.63 -8.27
CA PHE A 15 -3.37 -4.40 -7.60
C PHE A 15 -1.97 -3.90 -7.97
N LEU A 16 -1.66 -3.76 -9.26
CA LEU A 16 -0.34 -3.29 -9.72
C LEU A 16 -0.10 -1.82 -9.33
N SER A 17 -1.15 -1.01 -9.21
CA SER A 17 -1.04 0.39 -8.82
C SER A 17 -0.54 0.59 -7.39
N MET A 18 -0.72 -0.38 -6.49
CA MET A 18 -0.36 -0.25 -5.08
C MET A 18 1.15 -0.24 -4.88
N SER A 19 1.67 0.73 -4.14
CA SER A 19 3.11 0.89 -3.90
C SER A 19 3.50 0.49 -2.47
N SER A 20 4.79 0.21 -2.24
CA SER A 20 5.29 -0.21 -0.92
C SER A 20 5.57 1.01 -0.04
N THR A 21 4.72 1.26 0.97
CA THR A 21 4.94 2.36 1.91
C THR A 21 6.19 2.13 2.77
N ALA A 22 6.36 0.92 3.32
CA ALA A 22 7.46 0.62 4.24
C ALA A 22 8.83 0.81 3.59
N VAL A 23 9.02 0.33 2.36
CA VAL A 23 10.31 0.43 1.66
C VAL A 23 10.61 1.86 1.23
N VAL A 24 9.62 2.57 0.68
CA VAL A 24 9.81 3.94 0.18
C VAL A 24 10.07 4.92 1.32
N VAL A 25 9.30 4.85 2.40
CA VAL A 25 9.48 5.73 3.57
C VAL A 25 10.85 5.51 4.20
N LYS A 26 11.27 4.26 4.37
CA LYS A 26 12.60 3.94 4.90
C LYS A 26 13.70 4.57 4.06
N PHE A 27 13.60 4.46 2.73
CA PHE A 27 14.59 5.03 1.82
C PHE A 27 14.60 6.57 1.82
N LEU A 28 13.44 7.23 1.92
CA LEU A 28 13.35 8.69 2.07
C LEU A 28 13.97 9.18 3.38
N VAL A 29 13.82 8.43 4.46
CA VAL A 29 14.43 8.72 5.76
C VAL A 29 15.94 8.53 5.71
N GLU A 30 16.43 7.41 5.15
CA GLU A 30 17.87 7.14 4.99
C GLU A 30 18.59 8.23 4.16
N GLN A 31 17.92 8.79 3.15
CA GLN A 31 18.44 9.88 2.35
C GLN A 31 18.17 11.30 2.92
N ASN A 32 17.63 11.42 4.12
CA ASN A 32 17.20 12.71 4.71
C ASN A 32 16.30 13.56 3.79
N SER A 33 15.55 12.91 2.90
CA SER A 33 14.74 13.55 1.86
C SER A 33 13.23 13.56 2.18
N ASN A 34 12.85 13.09 3.37
CA ASN A 34 11.46 13.09 3.85
C ASN A 34 10.82 14.50 3.84
N ASN A 35 11.57 15.52 4.25
CA ASN A 35 11.10 16.91 4.26
C ASN A 35 11.20 17.63 2.90
N ALA A 36 11.81 17.01 1.90
CA ALA A 36 11.87 17.59 0.55
C ALA A 36 10.51 17.51 -0.14
N LEU A 37 10.24 18.40 -1.09
CA LEU A 37 8.96 18.45 -1.82
C LEU A 37 8.58 17.10 -2.44
N HIS A 38 9.55 16.40 -3.07
CA HIS A 38 9.30 15.08 -3.65
C HIS A 38 8.99 14.02 -2.58
N GLY A 39 9.62 14.10 -1.40
CA GLY A 39 9.38 13.20 -0.28
C GLY A 39 7.97 13.37 0.30
N GLN A 40 7.56 14.61 0.57
CA GLN A 40 6.22 14.91 1.08
C GLN A 40 5.10 14.48 0.11
N VAL A 41 5.26 14.75 -1.19
CA VAL A 41 4.28 14.32 -2.22
C VAL A 41 4.21 12.79 -2.30
N THR A 42 5.36 12.12 -2.23
CA THR A 42 5.42 10.65 -2.25
C THR A 42 4.73 10.06 -1.04
N ILE A 43 5.04 10.54 0.17
CA ILE A 43 4.44 10.05 1.42
C ILE A 43 2.94 10.32 1.47
N GLY A 44 2.50 11.52 1.07
CA GLY A 44 1.08 11.83 0.96
C GLY A 44 0.33 10.89 0.00
N THR A 45 0.96 10.56 -1.14
CA THR A 45 0.40 9.60 -2.10
C THR A 45 0.32 8.19 -1.51
N LEU A 46 1.36 7.75 -0.81
CA LEU A 46 1.40 6.43 -0.16
C LEU A 46 0.33 6.29 0.92
N ILE A 47 0.11 7.31 1.75
CA ILE A 47 -0.96 7.31 2.76
C ILE A 47 -2.33 7.15 2.10
N LEU A 48 -2.59 7.87 1.00
CA LEU A 48 -3.83 7.73 0.25
C LEU A 48 -3.99 6.34 -0.36
N GLN A 49 -2.90 5.73 -0.86
CA GLN A 49 -2.92 4.37 -1.36
C GLN A 49 -3.24 3.36 -0.26
N ASP A 50 -2.63 3.47 0.92
CA ASP A 50 -2.90 2.58 2.05
C ASP A 50 -4.38 2.67 2.49
N CYS A 51 -4.97 3.87 2.47
CA CYS A 51 -6.42 4.03 2.67
C CYS A 51 -7.25 3.37 1.55
N ALA A 52 -6.82 3.51 0.30
CA ALA A 52 -7.49 2.92 -0.85
C ALA A 52 -7.42 1.38 -0.85
N VAL A 53 -6.36 0.77 -0.30
CA VAL A 53 -6.24 -0.69 -0.12
C VAL A 53 -7.39 -1.23 0.72
N GLY A 54 -7.74 -0.56 1.83
CA GLY A 54 -8.89 -0.95 2.66
C GLY A 54 -10.19 -0.96 1.85
N LEU A 55 -10.44 0.09 1.06
CA LEU A 55 -11.60 0.15 0.16
C LEU A 55 -11.56 -0.95 -0.91
N LEU A 56 -10.38 -1.26 -1.46
CA LEU A 56 -10.21 -2.30 -2.45
C LEU A 56 -10.58 -3.67 -1.88
N PHE A 57 -10.17 -4.01 -0.65
CA PHE A 57 -10.57 -5.24 0.04
C PHE A 57 -12.09 -5.36 0.15
N ALA A 58 -12.78 -4.27 0.46
CA ALA A 58 -14.23 -4.23 0.54
C ALA A 58 -14.92 -4.47 -0.82
N LEU A 59 -14.27 -4.07 -1.92
CA LEU A 59 -14.80 -4.23 -3.28
C LEU A 59 -14.47 -5.59 -3.91
N LEU A 60 -13.50 -6.34 -3.39
CA LEU A 60 -13.13 -7.65 -3.96
C LEU A 60 -14.29 -8.66 -4.06
N PRO A 61 -15.15 -8.84 -3.04
CA PRO A 61 -16.28 -9.79 -3.14
C PRO A 61 -17.25 -9.43 -4.26
N VAL A 62 -17.39 -8.14 -4.56
CA VAL A 62 -18.21 -7.67 -5.68
C VAL A 62 -17.59 -8.04 -7.01
N LEU A 63 -16.27 -7.81 -7.15
CA LEU A 63 -15.55 -8.09 -8.40
C LEU A 63 -15.54 -9.59 -8.73
N GLY A 64 -15.54 -10.46 -7.71
CA GLY A 64 -15.64 -11.92 -7.86
C GLY A 64 -17.07 -12.48 -8.02
N GLY A 65 -18.11 -11.67 -7.79
CA GLY A 65 -19.51 -12.11 -7.82
C GLY A 65 -20.03 -12.39 -9.23
N ASN A 66 -20.16 -13.66 -9.62
CA ASN A 66 -20.57 -14.08 -10.97
C ASN A 66 -22.10 -14.15 -11.20
N SER A 67 -22.90 -13.30 -10.55
CA SER A 67 -24.36 -13.31 -10.67
C SER A 67 -24.84 -12.28 -11.69
N GLY A 68 -25.72 -12.67 -12.63
CA GLY A 68 -26.21 -11.84 -13.75
C GLY A 68 -26.66 -10.43 -13.37
N LEU A 69 -26.68 -9.51 -14.34
CA LEU A 69 -26.76 -8.04 -14.15
C LEU A 69 -27.75 -7.57 -13.06
N LEU A 70 -28.98 -8.09 -13.03
CA LEU A 70 -29.98 -7.71 -12.03
C LEU A 70 -29.68 -8.24 -10.61
N GLN A 71 -29.24 -9.50 -10.50
CA GLN A 71 -28.83 -10.10 -9.22
C GLN A 71 -27.52 -9.48 -8.71
N GLY A 72 -26.60 -9.16 -9.64
CA GLY A 72 -25.35 -8.48 -9.37
C GLY A 72 -25.55 -7.05 -8.85
N MET A 73 -26.48 -6.29 -9.41
CA MET A 73 -26.82 -4.94 -8.92
C MET A 73 -27.42 -4.95 -7.51
N VAL A 74 -28.33 -5.89 -7.22
CA VAL A 74 -28.91 -6.04 -5.87
C VAL A 74 -27.86 -6.51 -4.86
N SER A 75 -26.98 -7.44 -5.26
CA SER A 75 -25.86 -7.91 -4.43
C SER A 75 -24.85 -6.80 -4.15
N MET A 76 -24.48 -6.01 -5.17
CA MET A 76 -23.64 -4.82 -5.05
C MET A 76 -24.25 -3.79 -4.11
N GLY A 77 -25.54 -3.47 -4.27
CA GLY A 77 -26.24 -2.51 -3.43
C GLY A 77 -26.26 -2.95 -1.96
N LYS A 78 -26.53 -4.24 -1.71
CA LYS A 78 -26.46 -4.81 -0.37
C LYS A 78 -25.05 -4.72 0.21
N LEU A 79 -24.02 -5.05 -0.57
CA LEU A 79 -22.64 -5.06 -0.09
C LEU A 79 -22.11 -3.65 0.17
N LEU A 80 -22.43 -2.68 -0.69
CA LEU A 80 -22.14 -1.26 -0.45
C LEU A 80 -22.86 -0.72 0.78
N LEU A 81 -24.11 -1.12 1.00
CA LEU A 81 -24.87 -0.73 2.18
C LEU A 81 -24.25 -1.32 3.45
N VAL A 82 -23.91 -2.62 3.45
CA VAL A 82 -23.23 -3.27 4.58
C VAL A 82 -21.87 -2.62 4.84
N LEU A 83 -21.10 -2.29 3.79
CA LEU A 83 -19.84 -1.58 3.90
C LEU A 83 -20.03 -0.19 4.51
N SER A 84 -20.99 0.59 4.01
CA SER A 84 -21.26 1.94 4.52
C SER A 84 -21.70 1.91 5.98
N ILE A 85 -22.54 0.95 6.36
CA ILE A 85 -22.94 0.74 7.76
C ILE A 85 -21.74 0.35 8.61
N TYR A 86 -20.92 -0.58 8.13
CA TYR A 86 -19.73 -1.01 8.85
C TYR A 86 -18.76 0.15 9.10
N LEU A 87 -18.47 0.96 8.07
CA LEU A 87 -17.59 2.14 8.19
C LEU A 87 -18.17 3.20 9.12
N THR A 88 -19.48 3.48 9.05
CA THR A 88 -20.12 4.45 9.96
C THR A 88 -20.14 3.96 11.40
N VAL A 89 -20.52 2.70 11.65
CA VAL A 89 -20.55 2.11 12.99
C VAL A 89 -19.15 2.07 13.60
N THR A 90 -18.14 1.59 12.86
CA THR A 90 -16.76 1.54 13.34
C THR A 90 -16.19 2.93 13.60
N SER A 91 -16.50 3.91 12.74
CA SER A 91 -16.10 5.32 12.96
C SER A 91 -16.72 5.91 14.24
N ILE A 92 -18.02 5.68 14.48
CA ILE A 92 -18.69 6.11 15.72
C ILE A 92 -18.08 5.41 16.95
N LEU A 93 -17.85 4.11 16.83
CA LEU A 93 -17.26 3.31 17.91
C LEU A 93 -15.81 3.75 18.22
N SER A 94 -15.08 4.21 17.21
CA SER A 94 -13.73 4.78 17.34
C SER A 94 -13.72 5.98 18.27
N TRP A 95 -14.72 6.85 18.16
CA TRP A 95 -14.77 8.08 18.94
C TRP A 95 -15.19 7.84 20.40
N SER A 96 -16.05 6.86 20.67
CA SER A 96 -16.67 6.68 22.00
C SER A 96 -16.12 5.49 22.81
N PHE A 97 -15.88 4.35 22.15
CA PHE A 97 -15.56 3.10 22.84
C PHE A 97 -14.05 2.83 22.88
N VAL A 98 -13.35 2.98 21.76
CA VAL A 98 -11.92 2.67 21.65
C VAL A 98 -11.04 3.45 22.63
N PRO A 99 -11.16 4.79 22.77
CA PRO A 99 -10.34 5.53 23.74
C PRO A 99 -10.64 5.13 25.18
N ARG A 100 -11.91 4.80 25.51
CA ARG A 100 -12.28 4.31 26.85
C ARG A 100 -11.70 2.92 27.12
N PHE A 101 -11.79 2.02 26.14
CA PHE A 101 -11.23 0.67 26.23
C PHE A 101 -9.71 0.71 26.39
N LEU A 102 -9.00 1.46 25.54
CA LEU A 102 -7.53 1.60 25.64
C LEU A 102 -7.11 2.25 26.96
N LYS A 103 -7.82 3.29 27.43
CA LYS A 103 -7.54 3.91 28.73
C LYS A 103 -7.75 2.93 29.90
N LEU A 104 -8.83 2.14 29.88
CA LEU A 104 -9.08 1.10 30.87
C LEU A 104 -7.98 0.04 30.86
N MET A 105 -7.56 -0.40 29.67
CA MET A 105 -6.48 -1.39 29.53
C MET A 105 -5.15 -0.84 30.05
N ILE A 106 -4.81 0.42 29.78
CA ILE A 106 -3.61 1.06 30.33
C ILE A 106 -3.69 1.14 31.86
N GLN A 107 -4.85 1.50 32.42
CA GLN A 107 -5.05 1.57 33.87
C GLN A 107 -4.91 0.20 34.54
N LEU A 108 -5.44 -0.86 33.93
CA LEU A 108 -5.32 -2.24 34.42
C LEU A 108 -3.92 -2.84 34.17
N SER A 109 -3.24 -2.38 33.13
CA SER A 109 -1.89 -2.82 32.71
C SER A 109 -0.77 -2.14 33.49
N SER A 110 -1.07 -1.29 34.49
CA SER A 110 -0.07 -0.61 35.33
C SER A 110 0.93 -1.54 36.03
N GLN A 111 0.76 -2.87 35.97
CA GLN A 111 1.73 -3.86 36.46
C GLN A 111 2.48 -4.64 35.37
N THR A 112 1.96 -4.82 34.14
CA THR A 112 2.64 -5.53 33.04
C THR A 112 2.19 -5.05 31.65
N ASN A 113 3.13 -4.77 30.75
CA ASN A 113 2.86 -4.35 29.35
C ASN A 113 2.22 -5.47 28.51
N GLU A 114 2.37 -6.73 28.91
CA GLU A 114 1.89 -7.92 28.20
C GLU A 114 0.36 -7.94 28.07
N LEU A 115 -0.36 -7.54 29.13
CA LEU A 115 -1.83 -7.54 29.12
C LEU A 115 -2.38 -6.54 28.10
N TYR A 116 -1.75 -5.36 28.01
CA TYR A 116 -2.13 -4.34 27.03
C TYR A 116 -1.85 -4.80 25.60
N GLN A 117 -0.69 -5.43 25.37
CA GLN A 117 -0.34 -6.00 24.06
C GLN A 117 -1.36 -7.07 23.64
N LEU A 118 -1.72 -7.99 24.54
CA LEU A 118 -2.74 -9.00 24.29
C LEU A 118 -4.11 -8.37 23.99
N ALA A 119 -4.51 -7.33 24.73
CA ALA A 119 -5.77 -6.63 24.53
C ALA A 119 -5.82 -5.91 23.17
N ALA A 120 -4.73 -5.28 22.74
CA ALA A 120 -4.64 -4.62 21.44
C ALA A 120 -4.76 -5.63 20.28
N VAL A 121 -4.07 -6.78 20.38
CA VAL A 121 -4.18 -7.86 19.39
C VAL A 121 -5.58 -8.48 19.40
N ALA A 122 -6.16 -8.73 20.58
CA ALA A 122 -7.50 -9.26 20.71
C ALA A 122 -8.54 -8.31 20.10
N PHE A 123 -8.41 -7.00 20.31
CA PHE A 123 -9.26 -5.99 19.68
C PHE A 123 -9.16 -6.05 18.15
N CYS A 124 -7.95 -6.15 17.61
CA CYS A 124 -7.74 -6.30 16.16
C CYS A 124 -8.42 -7.57 15.60
N LEU A 125 -8.25 -8.70 16.29
CA LEU A 125 -8.87 -9.97 15.90
C LEU A 125 -10.39 -9.94 16.01
N LEU A 126 -10.94 -9.30 17.05
CA LEU A 126 -12.39 -9.12 17.22
C LEU A 126 -12.98 -8.25 16.11
N SER A 127 -12.30 -7.17 15.73
CA SER A 127 -12.71 -6.32 14.61
C SER A 127 -12.68 -7.09 13.28
N ALA A 128 -11.62 -7.86 13.03
CA ALA A 128 -11.53 -8.72 11.85
C ALA A 128 -12.66 -9.75 11.82
N TRP A 129 -12.92 -10.43 12.94
CA TRP A 129 -13.99 -11.42 13.06
C TRP A 129 -15.39 -10.82 12.86
N CYS A 130 -15.64 -9.62 13.39
CA CYS A 130 -16.89 -8.90 13.17
C CYS A 130 -17.09 -8.56 11.68
N SER A 131 -16.03 -8.09 11.01
CA SER A 131 -16.05 -7.82 9.56
C SER A 131 -16.39 -9.08 8.75
N ASP A 132 -15.74 -10.21 9.03
CA ASP A 132 -16.00 -11.48 8.35
C ASP A 132 -17.44 -11.99 8.56
N LYS A 133 -17.98 -11.85 9.78
CA LYS A 133 -19.38 -12.19 10.08
C LYS A 133 -20.40 -11.36 9.31
N LEU A 134 -20.05 -10.12 8.96
CA LEU A 134 -20.87 -9.26 8.10
C LEU A 134 -20.75 -9.60 6.60
N GLY A 135 -19.94 -10.60 6.25
CA GLY A 135 -19.64 -10.98 4.86
C GLY A 135 -18.65 -10.04 4.18
N LEU A 136 -17.94 -9.22 4.96
CA LEU A 136 -16.82 -8.42 4.49
C LEU A 136 -15.53 -9.25 4.59
N SER A 137 -14.37 -8.61 4.45
CA SER A 137 -13.08 -9.28 4.50
C SER A 137 -12.43 -9.13 5.88
N LEU A 138 -11.64 -10.13 6.29
CA LEU A 138 -10.87 -10.09 7.55
C LEU A 138 -9.88 -8.92 7.54
N GLU A 139 -9.29 -8.65 6.38
CA GLU A 139 -8.30 -7.61 6.12
C GLU A 139 -8.89 -6.20 6.29
N LEU A 140 -10.12 -5.98 5.83
CA LEU A 140 -10.83 -4.73 6.06
C LEU A 140 -11.04 -4.48 7.55
N GLY A 141 -11.40 -5.52 8.30
CA GLY A 141 -11.68 -5.38 9.74
C GLY A 141 -10.43 -5.16 10.57
N SER A 142 -9.31 -5.80 10.24
CA SER A 142 -8.02 -5.53 10.88
C SER A 142 -7.48 -4.15 10.50
N PHE A 143 -7.66 -3.71 9.25
CA PHE A 143 -7.31 -2.37 8.80
C PHE A 143 -8.11 -1.29 9.55
N MET A 144 -9.43 -1.46 9.68
CA MET A 144 -10.27 -0.56 10.46
C MET A 144 -9.88 -0.52 11.93
N ALA A 145 -9.52 -1.67 12.54
CA ALA A 145 -9.03 -1.66 13.93
C ALA A 145 -7.79 -0.78 14.10
N GLY A 146 -6.85 -0.86 13.15
CA GLY A 146 -5.66 -0.02 13.12
C GLY A 146 -6.00 1.47 12.99
N VAL A 147 -6.91 1.83 12.07
CA VAL A 147 -7.39 3.20 11.90
C VAL A 147 -8.09 3.70 13.17
N MET A 148 -8.88 2.86 13.83
CA MET A 148 -9.56 3.25 15.06
C MET A 148 -8.57 3.58 16.18
N ILE A 149 -7.55 2.74 16.35
CA ILE A 149 -6.48 2.95 17.32
C ILE A 149 -5.67 4.22 16.97
N SER A 150 -5.38 4.45 15.69
CA SER A 150 -4.54 5.58 15.24
C SER A 150 -5.18 6.95 15.48
N THR A 151 -6.52 7.01 15.62
CA THR A 151 -7.24 8.25 15.98
C THR A 151 -7.23 8.59 17.47
N THR A 152 -6.67 7.72 18.32
CA THR A 152 -6.61 7.94 19.77
C THR A 152 -5.26 8.50 20.21
N ASP A 153 -5.23 9.18 21.36
CA ASP A 153 -3.98 9.70 21.96
C ASP A 153 -2.98 8.59 22.33
N PHE A 154 -3.44 7.33 22.41
CA PHE A 154 -2.63 6.16 22.74
C PHE A 154 -2.03 5.45 21.52
N ALA A 155 -2.23 5.98 20.31
CA ALA A 155 -1.79 5.35 19.06
C ALA A 155 -0.30 4.97 19.07
N LYS A 156 0.56 5.91 19.48
CA LYS A 156 2.02 5.69 19.50
C LYS A 156 2.41 4.60 20.50
N HIS A 157 1.89 4.66 21.72
CA HIS A 157 2.13 3.63 22.73
C HIS A 157 1.62 2.26 22.27
N THR A 158 0.45 2.20 21.61
CA THR A 158 -0.07 0.95 21.06
C THR A 158 0.86 0.39 19.99
N LEU A 159 1.38 1.24 19.10
CA LEU A 159 2.28 0.85 18.03
C LEU A 159 3.59 0.29 18.58
N ASP A 160 4.18 0.93 19.58
CA ASP A 160 5.44 0.48 20.20
C ASP A 160 5.27 -0.91 20.84
N GLN A 161 4.11 -1.18 21.45
CA GLN A 161 3.84 -2.49 22.08
C GLN A 161 3.51 -3.58 21.06
N VAL A 162 2.83 -3.25 19.95
CA VAL A 162 2.42 -4.24 18.92
C VAL A 162 3.53 -4.49 17.89
N GLU A 163 4.50 -3.59 17.77
CA GLU A 163 5.60 -3.68 16.80
C GLU A 163 6.34 -5.04 16.78
N PRO A 164 6.74 -5.64 17.92
CA PRO A 164 7.41 -6.94 17.91
C PRO A 164 6.55 -8.06 17.31
N ILE A 165 5.25 -8.07 17.65
CA ILE A 165 4.29 -9.05 17.13
C ILE A 165 4.07 -8.84 15.64
N ARG A 166 3.88 -7.57 15.22
CA ARG A 166 3.74 -7.21 13.81
C ARG A 166 4.95 -7.70 13.00
N ASN A 167 6.16 -7.49 13.49
CA ASN A 167 7.38 -7.87 12.80
C ASN A 167 7.51 -9.42 12.69
N LEU A 168 7.13 -10.15 13.74
CA LEU A 168 7.09 -11.62 13.70
C LEU A 168 6.08 -12.13 12.68
N PHE A 169 4.84 -11.65 12.69
CA PHE A 169 3.81 -12.05 11.74
C PHE A 169 4.14 -11.64 10.30
N ALA A 170 4.77 -10.48 10.10
CA ALA A 170 5.26 -10.05 8.79
C ALA A 170 6.34 -11.00 8.26
N ALA A 171 7.28 -11.44 9.11
CA ALA A 171 8.29 -12.42 8.73
C ALA A 171 7.68 -13.79 8.37
N LEU A 172 6.72 -14.26 9.16
CA LEU A 172 5.97 -15.50 8.89
C LEU A 172 5.16 -15.42 7.59
N PHE A 173 4.48 -14.29 7.37
CA PHE A 173 3.72 -14.01 6.15
C PHE A 173 4.62 -14.06 4.91
N LEU A 174 5.76 -13.35 4.95
CA LEU A 174 6.69 -13.30 3.83
C LEU A 174 7.35 -14.67 3.57
N SER A 175 7.69 -15.40 4.63
CA SER A 175 8.18 -16.78 4.53
C SER A 175 7.16 -17.71 3.88
N SER A 176 5.88 -17.59 4.27
CA SER A 176 4.78 -18.39 3.72
C SER A 176 4.57 -18.11 2.24
N ILE A 177 4.64 -16.83 1.83
CA ILE A 177 4.60 -16.45 0.40
C ILE A 177 5.78 -17.07 -0.35
N GLY A 178 6.98 -17.00 0.22
CA GLY A 178 8.17 -17.64 -0.36
C GLY A 178 7.98 -19.13 -0.61
N MET A 179 7.33 -19.84 0.32
CA MET A 179 7.00 -21.26 0.17
C MET A 179 5.93 -21.53 -0.89
N LEU A 180 5.00 -20.60 -1.13
CA LEU A 180 3.98 -20.71 -2.18
C LEU A 180 4.55 -20.50 -3.59
N ILE A 181 5.73 -19.87 -3.72
CA ILE A 181 6.35 -19.61 -5.02
C ILE A 181 6.96 -20.90 -5.57
N HIS A 182 6.41 -21.39 -6.68
CA HIS A 182 6.99 -22.48 -7.44
C HIS A 182 8.23 -22.01 -8.21
N VAL A 183 9.42 -22.32 -7.69
CA VAL A 183 10.71 -21.95 -8.31
C VAL A 183 10.82 -22.44 -9.76
N HIS A 184 10.33 -23.65 -10.07
CA HIS A 184 10.34 -24.19 -11.42
C HIS A 184 9.47 -23.35 -12.39
N PHE A 185 8.30 -22.89 -11.94
CA PHE A 185 7.45 -21.99 -12.72
C PHE A 185 8.14 -20.64 -12.98
N LEU A 186 8.81 -20.11 -11.96
CA LEU A 186 9.54 -18.86 -12.04
C LEU A 186 10.68 -18.93 -13.06
N TRP A 187 11.41 -20.04 -13.09
CA TRP A 187 12.50 -20.26 -14.04
C TRP A 187 12.00 -20.38 -15.49
N ASN A 188 10.91 -21.13 -15.69
CA ASN A 188 10.34 -21.33 -17.02
C ASN A 188 9.67 -20.07 -17.61
N HIS A 189 9.32 -19.10 -16.76
CA HIS A 189 8.64 -17.86 -17.16
C HIS A 189 9.40 -16.60 -16.74
N VAL A 190 10.72 -16.71 -16.57
CA VAL A 190 11.57 -15.59 -16.13
C VAL A 190 11.51 -14.41 -17.11
N ASP A 191 11.37 -14.70 -18.40
CA ASP A 191 11.20 -13.74 -19.48
C ASP A 191 9.93 -12.90 -19.32
N ILE A 192 8.79 -13.56 -19.08
CA ILE A 192 7.49 -12.90 -18.89
C ILE A 192 7.48 -12.11 -17.58
N LEU A 193 8.07 -12.68 -16.52
CA LEU A 193 8.13 -12.04 -15.21
C LEU A 193 9.01 -10.78 -15.25
N LEU A 194 10.18 -10.85 -15.87
CA LEU A 194 11.07 -9.70 -16.00
C LEU A 194 10.42 -8.62 -16.87
N ALA A 195 9.81 -8.99 -17.99
CA ALA A 195 9.05 -8.07 -18.83
C ALA A 195 7.91 -7.41 -18.05
N SER A 196 7.17 -8.17 -17.22
CA SER A 196 6.09 -7.66 -16.37
C SER A 196 6.60 -6.65 -15.34
N VAL A 197 7.71 -6.95 -14.64
CA VAL A 197 8.31 -6.02 -13.67
C VAL A 197 8.76 -4.73 -14.35
N ILE A 198 9.47 -4.82 -15.47
CA ILE A 198 9.91 -3.65 -16.25
C ILE A 198 8.72 -2.83 -16.71
N LEU A 199 7.67 -3.48 -17.23
CA LEU A 199 6.46 -2.82 -17.67
C LEU A 199 5.78 -2.07 -16.51
N VAL A 200 5.63 -2.71 -15.35
CA VAL A 200 5.05 -2.08 -14.15
C VAL A 200 5.85 -0.86 -13.73
N ILE A 201 7.18 -0.98 -13.68
CA ILE A 201 8.06 0.14 -13.30
C ILE A 201 7.90 1.30 -14.28
N ILE A 202 7.94 1.04 -15.59
CA ILE A 202 7.82 2.08 -16.63
C ILE A 202 6.45 2.76 -16.55
N VAL A 203 5.38 1.97 -16.51
CA VAL A 203 4.01 2.49 -16.50
C VAL A 203 3.75 3.31 -15.24
N LYS A 204 4.11 2.80 -14.05
CA LYS A 204 3.90 3.53 -12.79
C LYS A 204 4.75 4.79 -12.71
N THR A 205 6.01 4.72 -13.17
CA THR A 205 6.87 5.90 -13.25
C THR A 205 6.27 6.95 -14.17
N ALA A 206 5.82 6.57 -15.37
CA ALA A 206 5.21 7.47 -16.33
C ALA A 206 3.93 8.11 -15.76
N VAL A 207 3.02 7.31 -15.23
CA VAL A 207 1.76 7.79 -14.62
C VAL A 207 2.05 8.71 -13.45
N GLY A 208 2.90 8.32 -12.51
CA GLY A 208 3.27 9.15 -11.36
C GLY A 208 3.92 10.47 -11.77
N THR A 209 4.80 10.44 -12.78
CA THR A 209 5.44 11.66 -13.32
C THR A 209 4.44 12.58 -14.00
N ILE A 210 3.53 12.04 -14.82
CA ILE A 210 2.51 12.82 -15.52
C ILE A 210 1.56 13.46 -14.51
N VAL A 211 1.03 12.67 -13.56
CA VAL A 211 0.09 13.15 -12.56
C VAL A 211 0.71 14.27 -11.73
N THR A 212 1.90 14.05 -11.17
CA THR A 212 2.58 15.09 -10.38
C THR A 212 2.93 16.33 -11.20
N LYS A 213 3.29 16.19 -12.48
CA LYS A 213 3.53 17.33 -13.36
C LYS A 213 2.24 18.13 -13.60
N LEU A 214 1.10 17.47 -13.76
CA LEU A 214 -0.20 18.13 -13.93
C LEU A 214 -0.60 18.96 -12.70
N PHE A 215 -0.11 18.58 -11.51
CA PHE A 215 -0.26 19.37 -10.28
C PHE A 215 0.71 20.56 -10.17
N GLY A 216 1.51 20.84 -11.21
CA GLY A 216 2.38 22.03 -11.29
C GLY A 216 3.79 21.86 -10.72
N TYR A 217 4.20 20.63 -10.37
CA TYR A 217 5.55 20.37 -9.87
C TYR A 217 6.60 20.36 -11.00
N SER A 218 7.87 20.58 -10.64
CA SER A 218 8.99 20.53 -11.59
C SER A 218 9.18 19.13 -12.17
N MET A 219 9.67 19.03 -13.41
CA MET A 219 9.94 17.74 -14.08
C MET A 219 10.82 16.81 -13.25
N ARG A 220 11.83 17.36 -12.56
CA ARG A 220 12.74 16.58 -11.70
C ARG A 220 12.00 15.99 -10.50
N THR A 221 11.21 16.80 -9.78
CA THR A 221 10.40 16.32 -8.66
C THR A 221 9.35 15.31 -9.11
N SER A 222 8.70 15.56 -10.26
CA SER A 222 7.69 14.64 -10.80
C SER A 222 8.27 13.28 -11.13
N PHE A 223 9.45 13.25 -11.76
CA PHE A 223 10.14 12.01 -12.07
C PHE A 223 10.58 11.26 -10.81
N LEU A 224 11.15 11.96 -9.83
CA LEU A 224 11.53 11.38 -8.55
C LEU A 224 10.35 10.73 -7.82
N VAL A 225 9.20 11.40 -7.80
CA VAL A 225 7.96 10.83 -7.22
C VAL A 225 7.52 9.61 -8.02
N GLY A 226 7.50 9.69 -9.35
CA GLY A 226 7.12 8.58 -10.23
C GLY A 226 7.96 7.32 -10.00
N VAL A 227 9.28 7.47 -9.96
CA VAL A 227 10.21 6.36 -9.73
C VAL A 227 10.06 5.81 -8.30
N SER A 228 9.88 6.68 -7.30
CA SER A 228 9.68 6.25 -5.92
C SER A 228 8.40 5.42 -5.74
N LEU A 229 7.35 5.71 -6.52
CA LEU A 229 6.09 4.98 -6.50
C LEU A 229 6.06 3.75 -7.42
N ALA A 230 7.10 3.50 -8.23
CA ALA A 230 7.10 2.48 -9.28
C ALA A 230 6.98 1.03 -8.77
N GLN A 231 7.21 0.85 -7.49
CA GLN A 231 7.29 -0.43 -6.82
C GLN A 231 5.93 -1.04 -6.51
N ILE A 232 5.81 -2.37 -6.46
CA ILE A 232 4.60 -3.05 -5.94
C ILE A 232 4.71 -3.23 -4.42
N GLY A 233 3.65 -2.91 -3.68
CA GLY A 233 3.59 -3.01 -2.21
C GLY A 233 3.41 -4.42 -1.65
N GLU A 234 3.78 -4.61 -0.39
CA GLU A 234 3.61 -5.86 0.36
C GLU A 234 2.14 -6.25 0.55
N PHE A 235 1.24 -5.26 0.67
CA PHE A 235 -0.21 -5.48 0.76
C PHE A 235 -0.78 -6.11 -0.51
N ALA A 236 -0.08 -6.00 -1.64
CA ALA A 236 -0.46 -6.64 -2.87
C ALA A 236 -0.54 -8.17 -2.69
N PHE A 237 0.37 -8.79 -1.94
CA PHE A 237 0.31 -10.23 -1.67
C PHE A 237 -0.98 -10.65 -0.96
N VAL A 238 -1.41 -9.86 0.03
CA VAL A 238 -2.64 -10.12 0.77
C VAL A 238 -3.85 -9.96 -0.16
N LEU A 239 -3.90 -8.88 -0.94
CA LEU A 239 -4.94 -8.65 -1.95
C LEU A 239 -5.02 -9.77 -2.98
N LEU A 240 -3.88 -10.25 -3.47
CA LEU A 240 -3.80 -11.33 -4.45
C LEU A 240 -4.28 -12.67 -3.88
N SER A 241 -3.88 -13.00 -2.65
CA SER A 241 -4.37 -14.19 -1.95
C SER A 241 -5.89 -14.14 -1.77
N ARG A 242 -6.43 -12.98 -1.37
CA ARG A 242 -7.89 -12.80 -1.22
C ARG A 242 -8.62 -12.91 -2.56
N ALA A 243 -8.10 -12.31 -3.62
CA ALA A 243 -8.68 -12.40 -4.96
C ALA A 243 -8.67 -13.84 -5.48
N SER A 244 -7.63 -14.63 -5.17
CA SER A 244 -7.59 -16.05 -5.49
C SER A 244 -8.65 -16.86 -4.72
N ASN A 245 -8.85 -16.57 -3.43
CA ASN A 245 -9.90 -17.22 -2.63
C ASN A 245 -11.32 -16.90 -3.13
N LEU A 246 -11.49 -15.77 -3.81
CA LEU A 246 -12.75 -15.36 -4.44
C LEU A 246 -12.87 -15.81 -5.91
N HIS A 247 -11.96 -16.66 -6.40
CA HIS A 247 -11.96 -17.16 -7.78
C HIS A 247 -11.86 -16.03 -8.83
N LEU A 248 -11.35 -14.85 -8.44
CA LEU A 248 -11.19 -13.70 -9.35
C LEU A 248 -9.90 -13.82 -10.18
N VAL A 249 -8.85 -14.39 -9.60
CA VAL A 249 -7.56 -14.65 -10.25
C VAL A 249 -7.11 -16.05 -9.90
N GLU A 250 -6.85 -16.90 -10.90
CA GLU A 250 -6.50 -18.30 -10.68
C GLU A 250 -5.32 -18.78 -11.53
N GLY A 251 -4.76 -19.91 -11.11
CA GLY A 251 -3.77 -20.69 -11.86
C GLY A 251 -2.55 -19.88 -12.27
N LYS A 252 -2.32 -19.79 -13.58
CA LYS A 252 -1.14 -19.14 -14.16
C LYS A 252 -1.07 -17.64 -13.83
N MET A 253 -2.21 -16.95 -13.81
CA MET A 253 -2.25 -15.50 -13.57
C MET A 253 -1.86 -15.19 -12.12
N TYR A 254 -2.36 -15.98 -11.17
CA TYR A 254 -1.98 -15.87 -9.76
C TYR A 254 -0.46 -16.00 -9.58
N LEU A 255 0.15 -17.04 -10.16
CA LEU A 255 1.59 -17.28 -10.06
C LEU A 255 2.42 -16.16 -10.73
N LEU A 256 1.97 -15.63 -11.87
CA LEU A 256 2.64 -14.52 -12.54
C LEU A 256 2.59 -13.22 -11.73
N LEU A 257 1.44 -12.86 -11.15
CA LEU A 257 1.30 -11.66 -10.32
C LEU A 257 2.08 -11.81 -9.00
N LEU A 258 2.05 -13.00 -8.39
CA LEU A 258 2.82 -13.32 -7.19
C LEU A 258 4.31 -13.17 -7.45
N GLY A 259 4.81 -13.78 -8.53
CA GLY A 259 6.20 -13.70 -8.95
C GLY A 259 6.63 -12.29 -9.31
N THR A 260 5.79 -11.54 -10.04
CA THR A 260 6.05 -10.13 -10.40
C THR A 260 6.19 -9.27 -9.14
N THR A 261 5.31 -9.46 -8.15
CA THR A 261 5.35 -8.71 -6.89
C THR A 261 6.60 -9.03 -6.08
N ALA A 262 6.94 -10.32 -5.96
CA ALA A 262 8.16 -10.75 -5.27
C ALA A 262 9.43 -10.21 -5.94
N LEU A 263 9.53 -10.34 -7.26
CA LEU A 263 10.67 -9.81 -8.02
C LEU A 263 10.74 -8.29 -7.96
N SER A 264 9.61 -7.59 -7.99
CA SER A 264 9.56 -6.15 -7.76
C SER A 264 10.18 -5.85 -6.39
N LEU A 265 9.72 -6.43 -5.28
CA LEU A 265 10.23 -6.16 -3.93
C LEU A 265 11.74 -6.43 -3.77
N VAL A 266 12.24 -7.49 -4.40
CA VAL A 266 13.67 -7.78 -4.42
C VAL A 266 14.47 -6.76 -5.24
N THR A 267 13.91 -6.27 -6.34
CA THR A 267 14.58 -5.31 -7.25
C THR A 267 14.51 -3.86 -6.80
N THR A 268 13.59 -3.49 -5.91
CA THR A 268 13.45 -2.08 -5.44
C THR A 268 14.67 -1.45 -4.81
N PRO A 269 15.40 -2.07 -3.86
CA PRO A 269 16.61 -1.46 -3.33
C PRO A 269 17.66 -1.20 -4.43
N LEU A 270 17.68 -2.01 -5.49
CA LEU A 270 18.55 -1.77 -6.65
C LEU A 270 18.05 -0.59 -7.48
N LEU A 271 16.74 -0.51 -7.73
CA LEU A 271 16.12 0.61 -8.44
C LEU A 271 16.39 1.94 -7.73
N PHE A 272 16.28 1.97 -6.41
CA PHE A 272 16.59 3.13 -5.59
C PHE A 272 18.06 3.56 -5.66
N LYS A 273 19.00 2.61 -5.69
CA LYS A 273 20.42 2.90 -5.94
C LYS A 273 20.69 3.44 -7.33
N LEU A 274 19.85 3.09 -8.31
CA LEU A 274 19.99 3.53 -9.71
C LEU A 274 19.38 4.91 -9.98
N ILE A 275 18.52 5.43 -9.09
CA ILE A 275 17.92 6.77 -9.22
C ILE A 275 18.95 7.86 -9.57
N PRO A 276 20.06 8.05 -8.83
CA PRO A 276 21.03 9.09 -9.15
C PRO A 276 21.65 8.91 -10.55
N ASN A 277 21.88 7.66 -10.98
CA ASN A 277 22.41 7.37 -12.31
C ASN A 277 21.40 7.68 -13.42
N VAL A 278 20.13 7.34 -13.20
CA VAL A 278 19.04 7.63 -14.14
C VAL A 278 18.78 9.14 -14.23
N MET A 279 18.86 9.86 -13.11
CA MET A 279 18.78 11.33 -13.11
C MET A 279 19.94 11.96 -13.88
N ASN A 280 21.16 11.52 -13.65
CA ASN A 280 22.34 11.99 -14.39
C ASN A 280 22.21 11.71 -15.90
N LEU A 281 21.71 10.54 -16.28
CA LEU A 281 21.44 10.20 -17.68
C LEU A 281 20.35 11.12 -18.28
N GLY A 282 19.28 11.42 -17.54
CA GLY A 282 18.23 12.32 -17.98
C GLY A 282 18.70 13.78 -18.11
N ILE A 283 19.65 14.22 -17.28
CA ILE A 283 20.30 15.53 -17.41
C ILE A 283 21.17 15.55 -18.68
N LEU A 284 21.91 14.47 -18.95
CA LEU A 284 22.77 14.32 -20.12
C LEU A 284 21.96 14.26 -21.43
N LEU A 285 20.78 13.64 -21.39
CA LEU A 285 19.81 13.58 -22.49
C LEU A 285 18.94 14.84 -22.63
N HIS A 286 19.23 15.93 -21.90
CA HIS A 286 18.46 17.19 -21.89
C HIS A 286 16.97 17.05 -21.50
N TRP A 287 16.56 15.94 -20.89
CA TRP A 287 15.19 15.76 -20.38
C TRP A 287 14.90 16.62 -19.15
N PHE A 288 15.95 17.03 -18.44
CA PHE A 288 15.88 17.96 -17.33
C PHE A 288 16.70 19.21 -17.67
N PRO A 289 16.19 20.44 -17.42
CA PRO A 289 17.01 21.63 -17.53
C PRO A 289 18.21 21.47 -16.58
N SER A 290 19.42 21.75 -17.08
CA SER A 290 20.63 21.78 -16.27
C SER A 290 20.47 22.85 -15.20
N GLU A 291 20.81 22.53 -13.95
CA GLU A 291 20.82 23.57 -12.92
C GLU A 291 22.01 24.47 -13.22
N GLY A 292 21.72 25.74 -13.51
CA GLY A 292 22.66 26.80 -13.24
C GLY A 292 23.00 26.76 -11.76
N THR A 293 24.29 26.74 -11.47
CA THR A 293 24.89 27.01 -10.16
C THR A 293 24.08 28.03 -9.34
N PRO A 294 23.95 27.85 -8.01
CA PRO A 294 23.27 28.83 -7.17
C PRO A 294 24.05 30.14 -7.22
N ARG A 295 23.58 31.10 -8.02
CA ARG A 295 24.08 32.46 -7.97
C ARG A 295 23.57 33.09 -6.69
N SER A 296 24.48 33.19 -5.73
CA SER A 296 24.50 34.12 -4.59
C SER A 296 23.51 35.29 -4.73
N GLU A 297 22.34 35.16 -4.10
CA GLU A 297 21.49 36.30 -3.73
C GLU A 297 21.93 36.88 -2.38
N ALA A 298 23.23 37.03 -2.14
CA ALA A 298 23.77 37.63 -0.92
C ALA A 298 24.10 39.13 -1.05
N HIS A 299 23.86 39.77 -2.20
CA HIS A 299 24.19 41.19 -2.38
C HIS A 299 23.17 41.93 -3.27
N ARG A 300 21.98 42.22 -2.73
CA ARG A 300 21.16 43.37 -3.15
C ARG A 300 20.04 43.63 -2.13
N GLY A 301 20.40 44.28 -1.04
CA GLY A 301 19.44 44.72 -0.02
C GLY A 301 20.02 45.63 1.05
N LEU A 302 21.07 46.39 0.73
CA LEU A 302 21.60 47.46 1.58
C LEU A 302 22.16 48.56 0.67
N ARG A 303 21.29 49.47 0.20
CA ARG A 303 21.65 50.83 -0.20
C ARG A 303 20.42 51.75 -0.11
N PHE A 304 20.51 52.66 0.86
CA PHE A 304 19.75 53.89 1.13
C PHE A 304 18.31 53.75 1.62
#